data_AF-A0A1A8KNF9-F1
#
_entry.id   AF-A0A1A8KNF9-F1
#
_cell.length_a   1.000
_cell.length_b   1.000
_cell.length_c   1.000
_cell.angle_alpha   90.00
_cell.angle_beta   90.00
_cell.angle_gamma   90.00
#
_symmetry.space_group_name_H-M   'P 1'
#
loop_
_entity.id
_entity.type
_entity.pdbx_description
1 polymer ?
#
loop_
_entity_poly.entity_id
_entity_poly.type
_entity_poly.pdbx_seq_one_letter_code
_entity_poly.pdbx_strand_id
1 'polypeptide(L)'
;MNTSKKTVVDLSGGLEDVPVWCEGPTFPKFTYCTDNVLGPGCSVDPSELTLPGCSCLSRSCCSEICSCLQTSVRAYDSTRKLQNLADSGFCTPVF
;
A
#
# COMPACT_ATOMS: atom_id res chain seq x y z
N MET A 1 -12.37 -42.64 -1.17
CA MET A 1 -11.41 -41.53 -0.99
C MET A 1 -12.20 -40.23 -1.15
N ASN A 2 -12.45 -39.49 -0.06
CA ASN A 2 -13.21 -38.24 -0.11
C ASN A 2 -12.27 -37.11 -0.53
N THR A 3 -12.32 -36.70 -1.79
CA THR A 3 -11.64 -35.49 -2.25
C THR A 3 -12.44 -34.29 -1.76
N SER A 4 -11.96 -33.66 -0.68
CA SER A 4 -12.51 -32.37 -0.25
C SER A 4 -12.39 -31.39 -1.42
N LYS A 5 -13.52 -30.87 -1.88
CA LYS A 5 -13.60 -29.98 -3.04
C LYS A 5 -12.95 -28.65 -2.67
N LYS A 6 -11.71 -28.43 -3.13
CA LYS A 6 -11.02 -27.17 -2.93
C LYS A 6 -11.71 -26.08 -3.75
N THR A 7 -11.95 -24.93 -3.12
CA THR A 7 -12.50 -23.74 -3.76
C THR A 7 -11.39 -22.72 -3.97
N VAL A 8 -11.47 -21.97 -5.06
CA VAL A 8 -10.61 -20.83 -5.35
C VAL A 8 -11.45 -19.57 -5.29
N VAL A 9 -10.99 -18.57 -4.54
CA VAL A 9 -11.67 -17.28 -4.37
C VAL A 9 -10.66 -16.14 -4.48
N ASP A 10 -11.13 -14.97 -4.87
CA ASP A 10 -10.40 -13.72 -4.69
C ASP A 10 -10.70 -13.16 -3.30
N LEU A 11 -9.70 -13.13 -2.42
CA LEU A 11 -9.85 -12.64 -1.05
C LEU A 11 -10.11 -11.13 -0.98
N SER A 12 -9.68 -10.38 -1.98
CA SER A 12 -9.95 -8.94 -2.04
C SER A 12 -11.40 -8.65 -2.47
N GLY A 13 -12.10 -9.63 -3.05
CA GLY A 13 -13.43 -9.41 -3.61
C GLY A 13 -13.45 -8.39 -4.75
N GLY A 14 -12.37 -8.27 -5.51
CA GLY A 14 -12.21 -7.30 -6.59
C GLY A 14 -11.90 -5.87 -6.14
N LEU A 15 -11.49 -5.68 -4.88
CA LEU A 15 -11.13 -4.35 -4.36
C LEU A 15 -9.70 -3.91 -4.76
N GLU A 16 -8.82 -4.86 -5.08
CA GLU A 16 -7.47 -4.59 -5.57
C GLU A 16 -7.41 -4.53 -7.11
N ASP A 17 -6.38 -3.90 -7.66
CA ASP A 17 -6.15 -3.84 -9.12
C ASP A 17 -5.98 -5.24 -9.75
N VAL A 18 -5.52 -6.21 -8.96
CA VAL A 18 -5.36 -7.62 -9.34
C VAL A 18 -5.94 -8.55 -8.27
N PRO A 19 -6.55 -9.68 -8.66
CA PRO A 19 -7.16 -10.59 -7.71
C PRO A 19 -6.14 -11.25 -6.78
N VAL A 20 -6.52 -11.39 -5.51
CA VAL A 20 -5.74 -12.07 -4.47
C VAL A 20 -6.25 -13.50 -4.33
N TRP A 21 -5.74 -14.38 -5.19
CA TRP A 21 -6.21 -15.77 -5.24
C TRP A 21 -5.83 -16.56 -3.99
N CYS A 22 -6.83 -17.20 -3.38
CA CYS A 22 -6.63 -18.15 -2.29
C CYS A 22 -7.33 -19.48 -2.60
N GLU A 23 -6.63 -20.58 -2.34
CA GLU A 23 -7.12 -21.95 -2.50
C GLU A 23 -7.23 -22.61 -1.14
N GLY A 24 -8.43 -23.09 -0.80
CA GLY A 24 -8.66 -23.72 0.49
C GLY A 24 -9.99 -24.44 0.59
N PRO A 25 -10.17 -25.31 1.61
CA PRO A 25 -11.45 -25.93 1.90
C PRO A 25 -12.42 -24.96 2.57
N THR A 26 -11.92 -23.94 3.27
CA THR A 26 -12.66 -22.87 3.95
C THR A 26 -11.82 -21.60 3.98
N PHE A 27 -12.45 -20.45 4.21
CA PHE A 27 -11.79 -19.15 4.32
C PHE A 27 -12.20 -18.44 5.62
N PRO A 28 -11.31 -17.63 6.23
CA PRO A 28 -11.65 -16.86 7.41
C PRO A 28 -12.76 -15.85 7.09
N LYS A 29 -13.62 -15.56 8.08
CA LYS A 29 -14.61 -14.49 7.99
C LYS A 29 -13.98 -13.19 8.45
N PHE A 30 -13.79 -12.26 7.52
CA PHE A 30 -13.31 -10.91 7.78
C PHE A 30 -13.87 -9.95 6.72
N THR A 31 -13.73 -8.65 6.95
CA THR A 31 -13.98 -7.63 5.93
C THR A 31 -12.63 -7.18 5.38
N TYR A 32 -12.41 -7.37 4.09
CA TYR A 32 -11.21 -6.89 3.42
C TYR A 32 -11.29 -5.36 3.26
N CYS A 33 -10.21 -4.65 3.58
CA CYS A 33 -10.07 -3.21 3.35
C CYS A 33 -8.73 -2.98 2.63
N THR A 34 -8.75 -2.24 1.52
CA THR A 34 -7.55 -1.86 0.74
C THR A 34 -6.71 -0.84 1.48
N ASP A 35 -7.39 0.06 2.20
CA ASP A 35 -6.81 1.18 2.92
C ASP A 35 -7.07 1.04 4.43
N ASN A 36 -6.29 1.80 5.19
CA ASN A 36 -6.45 1.87 6.64
C ASN A 36 -7.84 2.40 7.01
N VAL A 37 -8.48 1.75 7.97
CA VAL A 37 -9.75 2.20 8.55
C VAL A 37 -9.51 2.73 9.96
N LEU A 38 -10.33 3.71 10.37
CA LEU A 38 -10.25 4.26 11.72
C LEU A 38 -10.55 3.18 12.77
N GLY A 39 -9.62 3.01 13.72
CA GLY A 39 -9.75 2.07 14.84
C GLY A 39 -10.03 2.77 16.17
N PRO A 40 -10.48 2.02 17.19
CA PRO A 40 -10.62 2.54 18.55
C PRO A 40 -9.29 3.13 19.07
N GLY A 41 -9.33 4.35 19.60
CA GLY A 41 -8.16 5.05 20.14
C GLY A 41 -7.34 5.84 19.12
N CYS A 42 -7.66 5.77 17.82
CA CYS A 42 -7.07 6.65 16.82
C CYS A 42 -7.67 8.06 16.93
N SER A 43 -6.82 9.08 17.07
CA SER A 43 -7.22 10.49 17.08
C SER A 43 -7.18 11.16 15.71
N VAL A 44 -6.59 10.49 14.72
CA VAL A 44 -6.42 11.00 13.35
C VAL A 44 -7.05 9.98 12.41
N ASP A 45 -7.88 10.47 11.49
CA ASP A 45 -8.42 9.66 10.41
C ASP A 45 -7.29 9.35 9.40
N PRO A 46 -6.98 8.09 9.12
CA PRO A 46 -5.91 7.75 8.17
C PRO A 46 -6.18 8.23 6.74
N SER A 47 -7.43 8.59 6.41
CA SER A 47 -7.81 9.18 5.13
C SER A 47 -7.66 10.71 5.09
N GLU A 48 -7.36 11.35 6.22
CA GLU A 48 -7.18 12.80 6.30
C GLU A 48 -5.87 13.23 5.61
N LEU A 49 -6.00 14.18 4.67
CA LEU A 49 -4.84 14.80 4.02
C LEU A 49 -4.17 15.79 4.99
N THR A 50 -2.98 15.42 5.48
CA THR A 50 -2.20 16.24 6.43
C THR A 50 -1.09 17.06 5.78
N LEU A 51 -0.74 16.76 4.52
CA LEU A 51 0.35 17.40 3.79
C LEU A 51 -0.18 18.22 2.61
N PRO A 52 0.39 19.42 2.36
CA PRO A 52 -0.07 20.31 1.28
C PRO A 52 0.36 19.86 -0.13
N GLY A 53 1.20 18.81 -0.22
CA GLY A 53 1.77 18.35 -1.49
C GLY A 53 2.86 19.29 -2.04
N CYS A 54 3.05 19.25 -3.36
CA CYS A 54 3.98 20.12 -4.08
C CYS A 54 3.27 20.91 -5.19
N SER A 55 3.88 21.99 -5.67
CA SER A 55 3.38 22.83 -6.76
C SER A 55 3.83 22.38 -8.15
N CYS A 56 4.40 21.18 -8.28
CA CYS A 56 4.88 20.67 -9.57
C CYS A 56 3.72 20.48 -10.54
N LEU A 57 3.81 21.08 -11.73
CA LEU A 57 2.82 20.90 -12.82
C LEU A 57 3.27 19.85 -13.84
N SER A 58 4.52 19.38 -13.75
CA SER A 58 5.02 18.30 -14.59
C SER A 58 4.34 16.98 -14.25
N ARG A 59 4.23 16.08 -15.24
CA ARG A 59 3.72 14.71 -15.02
C ARG A 59 4.58 13.88 -14.07
N SER A 60 5.82 14.29 -13.80
CA SER A 60 6.73 13.61 -12.89
C SER A 60 7.56 14.63 -12.13
N CYS A 61 7.60 14.48 -10.80
CA CYS A 61 8.39 15.32 -9.92
C CYS A 61 9.88 15.03 -10.08
N CYS A 62 10.70 16.08 -10.06
CA CYS A 62 12.15 15.99 -10.05
C CYS A 62 12.71 16.48 -8.70
N SER A 63 13.72 15.78 -8.18
CA SER A 63 14.29 16.00 -6.84
C SER A 63 14.89 17.39 -6.62
N GLU A 64 15.28 18.07 -7.70
CA GLU A 64 15.91 19.40 -7.61
C GLU A 64 14.93 20.51 -7.22
N ILE A 65 13.64 20.34 -7.51
CA ILE A 65 12.63 21.41 -7.42
C ILE A 65 11.41 21.01 -6.57
N CYS A 66 11.11 19.71 -6.47
CA CYS A 66 9.91 19.23 -5.80
C CYS A 66 10.10 19.15 -4.28
N SER A 67 9.29 19.89 -3.52
CA SER A 67 9.28 19.85 -2.05
C SER A 67 8.99 18.46 -1.47
N CYS A 68 8.13 17.66 -2.13
CA CYS A 68 7.87 16.27 -1.71
C CYS A 68 9.14 15.41 -1.76
N LEU A 69 9.95 15.57 -2.82
CA LEU A 69 11.20 14.80 -3.01
C LEU A 69 12.43 15.41 -2.31
N GLN A 70 12.26 16.52 -1.61
CA GLN A 70 13.28 17.09 -0.74
C GLN A 70 13.04 16.72 0.73
N THR A 71 11.78 16.47 1.08
CA THR A 71 11.38 16.04 2.42
C THR A 71 11.87 14.61 2.70
N SER A 72 11.94 13.77 1.66
CA SER A 72 12.61 12.48 1.64
C SER A 72 13.69 12.45 0.57
N VAL A 73 14.82 11.78 0.84
CA VAL A 73 15.77 11.40 -0.22
C VAL A 73 15.00 10.63 -1.28
N ARG A 74 15.30 10.85 -2.58
CA ARG A 74 14.65 10.17 -3.71
C ARG A 74 14.37 8.70 -3.39
N ALA A 75 13.11 8.43 -3.05
CA ALA A 75 12.68 7.15 -2.52
C ALA A 75 12.71 6.06 -3.60
N TYR A 76 12.27 6.40 -4.81
CA TYR A 76 12.09 5.44 -5.90
C TYR A 76 12.94 5.81 -7.12
N ASP A 77 13.42 4.80 -7.85
CA ASP A 77 14.01 4.97 -9.18
C ASP A 77 12.95 5.12 -10.28
N SER A 78 13.39 5.29 -11.53
CA SER A 78 12.50 5.44 -12.68
C SER A 78 11.65 4.19 -12.99
N THR A 79 11.97 3.05 -12.40
CA THR A 79 11.19 1.79 -12.49
C THR A 79 10.22 1.62 -11.33
N ARG A 80 10.10 2.64 -10.45
CA ARG A 80 9.26 2.63 -9.23
C ARG A 80 9.77 1.66 -8.15
N LYS A 81 11.05 1.28 -8.19
CA LYS A 81 11.67 0.45 -7.16
C LYS A 81 12.25 1.33 -6.05
N LEU A 82 12.02 0.94 -4.79
CA LEU A 82 12.56 1.66 -3.64
C LEU A 82 14.09 1.58 -3.64
N GLN A 83 14.74 2.72 -3.42
CA GLN A 83 16.19 2.89 -3.31
C GLN A 83 16.63 2.84 -1.84
N ASN A 84 17.89 2.48 -1.60
CA ASN A 84 18.53 2.53 -0.28
C ASN A 84 17.72 1.81 0.82
N LEU A 85 17.29 0.59 0.54
CA LEU A 85 16.71 -0.28 1.57
C LEU A 85 17.80 -0.62 2.59
N ALA A 86 17.92 0.19 3.65
CA ALA A 86 18.70 -0.19 4.81
C ALA A 86 18.01 -1.42 5.41
N ASP A 87 18.77 -2.49 5.58
CA ASP A 87 18.26 -3.77 6.09
C ASP A 87 18.08 -3.66 7.62
N SER A 88 17.12 -2.83 8.05
CA SER A 88 16.85 -2.54 9.46
C SER A 88 15.94 -3.57 10.12
N GLY A 89 15.50 -4.61 9.38
CA GLY A 89 14.56 -5.63 9.85
C GLY A 89 13.11 -5.16 9.95
N PHE A 90 12.82 -3.89 9.64
CA PHE A 90 11.48 -3.32 9.68
C PHE A 90 11.20 -2.44 8.46
N CYS A 91 9.94 -2.41 8.03
CA CYS A 91 9.49 -1.49 6.98
C CYS A 91 9.43 -0.07 7.57
N THR A 92 10.28 0.82 7.08
CA THR A 92 10.21 2.24 7.44
C THR A 92 9.39 2.97 6.37
N PRO A 93 8.35 3.74 6.73
CA PRO A 93 7.61 4.52 5.76
C PRO A 93 8.55 5.46 5.01
N VAL A 94 8.39 5.53 3.69
CA VAL A 94 9.13 6.47 2.85
C VAL A 94 8.10 7.43 2.27
N PHE A 95 8.14 8.69 2.71
CA PHE A 95 7.17 9.74 2.37
C PHE A 95 7.73 10.72 1.37
#